data_AF-A0A3F3PIY5-F1
#
_entry.id   AF-A0A3F3PIY5-F1
#
_cell.length_a   1.000
_cell.length_b   1.000
_cell.length_c   1.000
_cell.angle_alpha   90.00
_cell.angle_beta   90.00
_cell.angle_gamma   90.00
#
_symmetry.space_group_name_H-M   'P 1'
#
loop_
_entity.id
_entity.type
_entity.pdbx_description
1 polymer ?
#
loop_
_entity_poly.entity_id
_entity_poly.type
_entity_poly.pdbx_seq_one_letter_code
_entity_poly.pdbx_strand_id
1 'polypeptide(L)'
;MARDSNEKRTRLRQQCREALANHIYDLLAVRDHPRAVRLKPGPRDGLANGSVGLYDATCRDIGRSIEAVRPVAVADVARGSERPSMSDNDESLTARIERLVRENNQQREELDRLQHKVTEVTDISEGWKMRCTQLEKDLLREQSIVCSLEEALSDLQRHVHEAVQSSRQRRFRQVNCEDTALAPTEVDRN
;
A
#
# COMPACT_ATOMS: atom_id res chain seq x y z
N MET A 1 -34.63 39.04 33.52
CA MET A 1 -35.27 37.82 32.96
C MET A 1 -35.28 37.76 31.42
N ALA A 2 -35.42 38.87 30.67
CA ALA A 2 -35.44 38.82 29.20
C ALA A 2 -34.06 38.67 28.51
N ARG A 3 -32.97 39.20 29.10
CA ARG A 3 -31.61 39.12 28.54
C ARG A 3 -31.08 37.68 28.50
N ASP A 4 -31.22 36.93 29.59
CA ASP A 4 -30.77 35.53 29.69
C ASP A 4 -31.50 34.62 28.69
N SER A 5 -32.79 34.87 28.45
CA SER A 5 -33.59 34.13 27.45
C SER A 5 -33.10 34.36 26.02
N ASN A 6 -32.66 35.57 25.69
CA ASN A 6 -32.17 35.91 24.36
C ASN A 6 -30.74 35.40 24.12
N GLU A 7 -29.88 35.43 25.15
CA GLU A 7 -28.55 34.82 25.09
C GLU A 7 -28.63 33.30 24.92
N LYS A 8 -29.50 32.63 25.69
CA LYS A 8 -29.73 31.19 25.56
C LYS A 8 -30.20 30.81 24.17
N ARG A 9 -31.11 31.60 23.59
CA ARG A 9 -31.59 31.42 22.21
C ARG A 9 -30.49 31.61 21.18
N THR A 10 -29.61 32.60 21.39
CA THR A 10 -28.47 32.86 20.50
C THR A 10 -27.48 31.69 20.54
N ARG A 11 -27.19 31.16 21.73
CA ARG A 11 -26.30 29.99 21.90
C ARG A 11 -26.87 28.75 21.24
N LEU A 12 -28.14 28.41 21.50
CA LEU A 12 -28.77 27.23 20.89
C LEU A 12 -28.87 27.35 19.37
N ARG A 13 -29.15 28.55 18.86
CA ARG A 13 -29.12 28.81 17.42
C ARG A 13 -27.74 28.56 16.81
N GLN A 14 -26.68 28.95 17.51
CA GLN A 14 -25.31 28.70 17.07
C GLN A 14 -24.98 27.20 17.12
N GLN A 15 -25.36 26.50 18.19
CA GLN A 15 -25.18 25.06 18.32
C GLN A 15 -25.89 24.27 17.23
N CYS A 16 -27.13 24.62 16.88
CA CYS A 16 -27.82 23.90 15.80
C CYS A 16 -27.23 24.20 14.42
N ARG A 17 -26.66 25.38 14.21
CA ARG A 17 -25.93 25.68 12.97
C ARG A 17 -24.66 24.87 12.84
N GLU A 18 -23.93 24.70 13.94
CA GLU A 18 -22.73 23.86 13.99
C GLU A 18 -23.07 22.39 13.78
N ALA A 19 -24.10 21.88 14.47
CA ALA A 19 -24.57 20.51 14.30
C ALA A 19 -25.01 20.23 12.86
N LEU A 20 -25.74 21.16 12.22
CA LEU A 20 -26.17 20.99 10.84
C LEU A 20 -24.98 21.05 9.86
N ALA A 21 -24.05 21.99 10.06
CA ALA A 21 -22.86 22.12 9.19
C ALA A 21 -21.98 20.87 9.26
N ASN A 22 -21.80 20.30 10.45
CA ASN A 22 -21.04 19.07 10.64
C ASN A 22 -21.76 17.89 9.96
N HIS A 23 -23.08 17.76 10.15
CA HIS A 23 -23.85 16.69 9.53
C HIS A 23 -23.83 16.76 7.99
N ILE A 24 -23.91 17.96 7.42
CA ILE A 24 -23.75 18.19 5.96
C ILE A 24 -22.35 17.79 5.50
N TYR A 25 -21.31 18.14 6.26
CA TYR A 25 -19.94 17.78 5.94
C TYR A 25 -19.71 16.26 6.00
N ASP A 26 -20.19 15.60 7.03
CA ASP A 26 -19.98 14.15 7.24
C ASP A 26 -20.63 13.32 6.12
N LEU A 27 -21.80 13.74 5.61
CA LEU A 27 -22.52 13.00 4.56
C LEU A 27 -22.17 13.44 3.14
N LEU A 28 -21.97 14.74 2.92
CA LEU A 28 -21.82 15.30 1.58
C LEU A 28 -20.39 15.75 1.26
N ALA A 29 -19.49 15.76 2.24
CA ALA A 29 -18.15 16.34 2.16
C ALA A 29 -18.14 17.83 1.76
N VAL A 30 -19.27 18.53 1.97
CA VAL A 30 -19.43 19.96 1.70
C VAL A 30 -19.16 20.73 2.98
N ARG A 31 -18.16 21.61 2.96
CA ARG A 31 -17.75 22.38 4.14
C ARG A 31 -18.41 23.75 4.16
N ASP A 32 -19.58 23.82 4.76
CA ASP A 32 -20.27 25.08 5.01
C ASP A 32 -19.86 25.69 6.35
N HIS A 33 -19.64 27.01 6.36
CA HIS A 33 -19.40 27.72 7.61
C HIS A 33 -20.72 27.82 8.40
N PRO A 34 -20.77 27.54 9.72
CA PRO A 34 -22.03 27.57 10.48
C PRO A 34 -22.82 28.88 10.38
N ARG A 35 -22.14 30.01 10.11
CA ARG A 35 -22.81 31.31 9.88
C ARG A 35 -23.56 31.38 8.54
N ALA A 36 -23.15 30.61 7.54
CA ALA A 36 -23.80 30.49 6.23
C ALA A 36 -25.06 29.63 6.30
N VAL A 37 -25.15 28.74 7.30
CA VAL A 37 -26.33 27.90 7.55
C VAL A 37 -27.46 28.74 8.14
N ARG A 38 -28.48 29.04 7.31
CA ARG A 38 -29.65 29.82 7.73
C ARG A 38 -30.87 28.91 7.87
N LEU A 39 -31.20 28.57 9.11
CA LEU A 39 -32.50 27.99 9.45
C LEU A 39 -33.58 29.04 9.17
N LYS A 40 -34.38 28.82 8.12
CA LYS A 40 -35.57 29.62 7.81
C LYS A 40 -36.79 28.84 8.28
N PRO A 41 -37.47 29.30 9.33
CA PRO A 41 -38.73 28.71 9.74
C PRO A 41 -39.79 28.91 8.64
N GLY A 42 -40.53 27.84 8.28
CA GLY A 42 -41.64 27.90 7.33
C GLY A 42 -42.91 28.63 7.87
N PRO A 43 -43.91 28.90 7.02
CA PRO A 43 -45.09 29.70 7.40
C PRO A 43 -46.17 28.95 8.19
N ARG A 44 -46.16 27.60 8.19
CA ARG A 44 -47.24 26.75 8.75
C ARG A 44 -46.97 26.25 10.16
N ASP A 45 -45.73 26.16 10.57
CA ASP A 45 -45.42 25.90 11.97
C ASP A 45 -45.44 27.28 12.66
N GLY A 46 -45.89 27.42 13.91
CA GLY A 46 -46.07 28.70 14.61
C GLY A 46 -44.75 29.46 14.88
N LEU A 47 -44.03 29.78 13.82
CA LEU A 47 -42.58 29.84 13.73
C LEU A 47 -42.02 31.26 13.72
N ALA A 48 -42.88 32.26 13.81
CA ALA A 48 -42.48 33.66 13.83
C ALA A 48 -41.57 34.01 15.04
N ASN A 49 -41.54 33.18 16.10
CA ASN A 49 -40.92 33.55 17.37
C ASN A 49 -39.63 32.81 17.75
N GLY A 50 -39.15 31.84 16.96
CA GLY A 50 -37.84 31.19 17.15
C GLY A 50 -37.52 30.81 18.61
N SER A 51 -38.43 30.07 19.26
CA SER A 51 -38.31 29.73 20.68
C SER A 51 -37.12 28.81 20.96
N VAL A 52 -36.56 28.91 22.17
CA VAL A 52 -35.43 28.09 22.66
C VAL A 52 -35.70 26.58 22.48
N GLY A 53 -36.93 26.13 22.75
CA GLY A 53 -37.32 24.72 22.61
C GLY A 53 -37.34 24.21 21.16
N LEU A 54 -37.52 25.10 20.18
CA LEU A 54 -37.49 24.74 18.77
C LEU A 54 -36.07 24.38 18.32
N TYR A 55 -35.08 25.22 18.67
CA TYR A 55 -33.69 24.92 18.36
C TYR A 55 -33.27 23.61 19.01
N ASP A 56 -33.62 23.40 20.27
CA ASP A 56 -33.29 22.16 20.97
C ASP A 56 -33.94 20.91 20.31
N ALA A 57 -35.19 21.03 19.84
CA ALA A 57 -35.85 19.97 19.08
C ALA A 57 -35.15 19.72 17.72
N THR A 58 -34.90 20.78 16.94
CA THR A 58 -34.20 20.69 15.65
C THR A 58 -32.82 20.07 15.81
N CYS A 59 -32.05 20.50 16.81
CA CYS A 59 -30.74 19.93 17.14
C CYS A 59 -30.82 18.42 17.42
N ARG A 60 -31.87 17.95 18.10
CA ARG A 60 -32.08 16.51 18.39
C ARG A 60 -32.50 15.69 17.16
N ASP A 61 -33.17 16.33 16.21
CA ASP A 61 -33.70 15.68 15.02
C ASP A 61 -32.71 15.61 13.85
N ILE A 62 -31.62 16.38 13.88
CA ILE A 62 -30.52 16.29 12.89
C ILE A 62 -29.89 14.91 12.94
N GLY A 63 -29.80 14.24 11.78
CA GLY A 63 -29.33 12.86 11.64
C GLY A 63 -30.34 11.78 12.07
N ARG A 64 -31.57 12.18 12.44
CA ARG A 64 -32.70 11.26 12.67
C ARG A 64 -33.82 11.54 11.68
N SER A 65 -34.52 12.66 11.89
CA SER A 65 -35.68 13.09 11.10
C SER A 65 -35.32 14.20 10.11
N ILE A 66 -34.16 14.84 10.28
CA ILE A 66 -33.60 15.87 9.42
C ILE A 66 -32.25 15.37 8.91
N GLU A 67 -32.20 14.97 7.64
CA GLU A 67 -31.01 14.39 7.03
C GLU A 67 -30.46 15.28 5.91
N ALA A 68 -29.14 15.39 5.83
CA ALA A 68 -28.48 16.01 4.68
C ALA A 68 -28.50 15.03 3.51
N VAL A 69 -29.46 15.19 2.60
CA VAL A 69 -29.56 14.36 1.41
C VAL A 69 -28.70 14.95 0.29
N ARG A 70 -27.87 14.11 -0.34
CA ARG A 70 -27.14 14.52 -1.56
C ARG A 70 -28.20 14.89 -2.59
N PRO A 71 -28.22 16.12 -3.14
CA PRO A 71 -29.17 16.45 -4.18
C PRO A 71 -29.01 15.41 -5.29
N VAL A 72 -30.06 14.62 -5.52
CA VAL A 72 -30.17 13.78 -6.70
C VAL A 72 -29.94 14.72 -7.87
N ALA A 73 -28.98 14.37 -8.73
CA ALA A 73 -28.61 15.22 -9.87
C ALA A 73 -29.89 15.71 -10.55
N VAL A 74 -29.98 17.03 -10.73
CA VAL A 74 -31.14 17.79 -11.19
C VAL A 74 -31.40 17.52 -12.70
N ALA A 75 -31.47 16.26 -13.09
CA ALA A 75 -32.02 15.84 -14.37
C ALA A 75 -33.53 15.55 -14.25
N ASP A 76 -34.03 15.16 -13.06
CA ASP A 76 -35.39 14.61 -12.94
C ASP A 76 -36.45 15.54 -12.33
N VAL A 77 -36.10 16.75 -11.85
CA VAL A 77 -37.08 17.62 -11.13
C VAL A 77 -37.23 19.04 -11.69
N ALA A 78 -36.37 19.50 -12.62
CA ALA A 78 -36.54 20.82 -13.26
C ALA A 78 -37.57 20.84 -14.41
N ARG A 79 -38.73 20.19 -14.23
CA ARG A 79 -39.87 20.28 -15.16
C ARG A 79 -40.86 21.39 -14.75
N GLY A 80 -40.32 22.51 -14.29
CA GLY A 80 -41.09 23.69 -13.90
C GLY A 80 -40.29 24.97 -14.06
N SER A 81 -40.32 25.53 -15.27
CA SER A 81 -40.02 26.94 -15.55
C SER A 81 -38.55 27.39 -15.42
N GLU A 82 -37.74 27.09 -16.44
CA GLU A 82 -36.97 28.07 -17.23
C GLU A 82 -36.06 27.30 -18.19
N ARG A 83 -36.23 27.51 -19.51
CA ARG A 83 -35.47 26.84 -20.58
C ARG A 83 -33.98 27.16 -20.45
N PRO A 84 -33.09 26.17 -20.26
CA PRO A 84 -31.75 26.24 -20.83
C PRO A 84 -31.89 25.88 -22.30
N SER A 85 -31.42 26.77 -23.18
CA SER A 85 -31.20 26.47 -24.60
C SER A 85 -30.17 25.35 -24.72
N MET A 86 -30.63 24.10 -24.60
CA MET A 86 -29.86 22.91 -24.89
C MET A 86 -29.71 22.86 -26.41
N SER A 87 -28.48 23.10 -26.85
CA SER A 87 -27.98 22.72 -28.17
C SER A 87 -28.58 21.37 -28.59
N ASP A 88 -29.14 21.35 -29.80
CA ASP A 88 -29.77 20.22 -30.47
C ASP A 88 -28.89 18.96 -30.40
N ASN A 89 -29.13 18.13 -29.39
CA ASN A 89 -28.87 16.71 -29.47
C ASN A 89 -30.22 16.03 -29.33
N ASP A 90 -30.91 15.90 -30.47
CA ASP A 90 -32.16 15.15 -30.67
C ASP A 90 -31.93 13.64 -30.50
N GLU A 91 -31.19 13.25 -29.48
CA GLU A 91 -31.02 11.85 -29.13
C GLU A 91 -32.09 11.47 -28.12
N SER A 92 -32.99 10.58 -28.55
CA SER A 92 -33.98 9.97 -27.66
C SER A 92 -33.29 9.39 -26.43
N LEU A 93 -33.92 9.55 -25.26
CA LEU A 93 -33.45 8.95 -23.99
C LEU A 93 -33.16 7.45 -24.16
N THR A 94 -33.96 6.76 -24.97
CA THR A 94 -33.76 5.34 -25.30
C THR A 94 -32.42 5.10 -26.00
N ALA A 95 -32.08 5.91 -27.02
CA ALA A 95 -30.81 5.77 -27.74
C ALA A 95 -29.60 6.03 -26.82
N ARG A 96 -29.75 6.99 -25.90
CA ARG A 96 -28.73 7.26 -24.89
C ARG A 96 -28.57 6.10 -23.90
N ILE A 97 -29.66 5.50 -23.43
CA ILE A 97 -29.62 4.31 -22.56
C ILE A 97 -28.93 3.15 -23.28
N GLU A 98 -29.30 2.86 -24.52
CA GLU A 98 -28.71 1.77 -25.29
C GLU A 98 -27.20 1.95 -25.54
N ARG A 99 -26.77 3.18 -25.82
CA ARG A 99 -25.33 3.49 -25.94
C ARG A 99 -24.60 3.26 -24.62
N LEU A 100 -25.12 3.75 -23.51
CA LEU A 100 -24.50 3.56 -22.19
C LEU A 100 -24.45 2.08 -21.79
N VAL A 101 -25.45 1.27 -22.16
CA VAL A 101 -25.43 -0.18 -21.95
C VAL A 101 -24.33 -0.83 -22.77
N ARG A 102 -24.18 -0.46 -24.05
CA ARG A 102 -23.08 -0.96 -24.90
C ARG A 102 -21.71 -0.58 -24.35
N GLU A 103 -21.53 0.68 -23.95
CA GLU A 103 -20.28 1.16 -23.34
C GLU A 103 -19.97 0.43 -22.03
N ASN A 104 -20.96 0.22 -21.15
CA ASN A 104 -20.77 -0.55 -19.93
C ASN A 104 -20.38 -2.00 -20.19
N ASN A 105 -21.00 -2.64 -21.18
CA ASN A 105 -20.66 -4.01 -21.57
C ASN A 105 -19.23 -4.09 -22.10
N GLN A 106 -18.83 -3.14 -22.95
CA GLN A 106 -17.45 -3.06 -23.44
C GLN A 106 -16.45 -2.86 -22.29
N GLN A 107 -16.73 -1.95 -21.35
CA GLN A 107 -15.87 -1.74 -20.19
C GLN A 107 -15.75 -2.99 -19.31
N ARG A 108 -16.83 -3.77 -19.16
CA ARG A 108 -16.80 -5.05 -18.44
C ARG A 108 -15.90 -6.06 -19.14
N GLU A 109 -16.00 -6.21 -20.46
CA GLU A 109 -15.13 -7.11 -21.23
C GLU A 109 -13.66 -6.69 -21.13
N GLU A 110 -13.38 -5.37 -21.14
CA GLU A 110 -12.03 -4.85 -20.95
C GLU A 110 -11.50 -5.12 -19.54
N LEU A 111 -12.34 -4.96 -18.50
CA LEU A 111 -11.99 -5.31 -17.12
C LEU A 111 -11.67 -6.80 -16.98
N ASP A 112 -12.51 -7.67 -17.53
CA ASP A 112 -12.29 -9.13 -17.50
C ASP A 112 -10.97 -9.50 -18.20
N ARG A 113 -10.71 -8.88 -19.36
CA ARG A 113 -9.46 -9.07 -20.10
C ARG A 113 -8.24 -8.61 -19.31
N LEU A 114 -8.32 -7.44 -18.67
CA LEU A 114 -7.22 -6.91 -17.86
C LEU A 114 -7.01 -7.75 -16.60
N GLN A 115 -8.07 -8.22 -15.98
CA GLN A 115 -8.00 -9.10 -14.81
C GLN A 115 -7.31 -10.42 -15.17
N HIS A 116 -7.62 -11.02 -16.32
CA HIS A 116 -6.92 -12.21 -16.80
C HIS A 116 -5.42 -11.98 -17.00
N LYS A 117 -5.04 -10.85 -17.62
CA LYS A 117 -3.62 -10.49 -17.79
C LYS A 117 -2.90 -10.27 -16.46
N VAL A 118 -3.57 -9.66 -15.48
CA VAL A 118 -3.01 -9.46 -14.13
C VAL A 118 -2.74 -10.82 -13.47
N THR A 119 -3.68 -11.77 -13.58
CA THR A 119 -3.47 -13.13 -13.07
C THR A 119 -2.29 -13.81 -13.77
N GLU A 120 -2.21 -13.78 -15.10
CA GLU A 120 -1.11 -14.37 -15.86
C GLU A 120 0.26 -13.80 -15.43
N VAL A 121 0.36 -12.47 -15.33
CA VAL A 121 1.61 -11.81 -14.90
C VAL A 121 1.95 -12.16 -13.44
N THR A 122 0.93 -12.32 -12.60
CA THR A 122 1.13 -12.73 -11.19
C THR A 122 1.69 -14.14 -11.10
N ASP A 123 1.12 -15.09 -11.84
CA ASP A 123 1.60 -16.48 -11.88
C ASP A 123 3.04 -16.55 -12.40
N ILE A 124 3.36 -15.80 -13.45
CA ILE A 124 4.73 -15.69 -13.98
C ILE A 124 5.69 -15.11 -12.93
N SER A 125 5.28 -14.05 -12.23
CA SER A 125 6.07 -13.39 -11.18
C SER A 125 6.37 -14.36 -10.02
N GLU A 126 5.38 -15.12 -9.57
CA GLU A 126 5.55 -16.15 -8.56
C GLU A 126 6.51 -17.26 -9.03
N GLY A 127 6.37 -17.71 -10.28
CA GLY A 127 7.29 -18.66 -10.90
C GLY A 127 8.75 -18.17 -10.89
N TRP A 128 8.98 -16.89 -11.20
CA TRP A 128 10.31 -16.29 -11.13
C TRP A 128 10.84 -16.18 -9.71
N LYS A 129 10.02 -15.79 -8.73
CA LYS A 129 10.42 -15.77 -7.32
C LYS A 129 10.89 -17.14 -6.84
N MET A 130 10.15 -18.19 -7.19
CA MET A 130 10.53 -19.57 -6.85
C MET A 130 11.88 -19.95 -7.48
N ARG A 131 12.11 -19.59 -8.74
CA ARG A 131 13.42 -19.83 -9.41
C ARG A 131 14.56 -19.06 -8.73
N CYS A 132 14.35 -17.80 -8.35
CA CYS A 132 15.37 -17.02 -7.64
C CYS A 132 15.74 -17.69 -6.31
N THR A 133 14.75 -18.06 -5.49
CA THR A 133 15.03 -18.73 -4.20
C THR A 133 15.71 -20.10 -4.38
N GLN A 134 15.45 -20.79 -5.49
CA GLN A 134 16.13 -22.05 -5.80
C GLN A 134 17.60 -21.79 -6.17
N LEU A 135 17.87 -20.82 -7.05
CA LEU A 135 19.23 -20.45 -7.43
C LEU A 135 20.06 -19.94 -6.24
N GLU A 136 19.46 -19.23 -5.30
CA GLU A 136 20.11 -18.83 -4.05
C GLU A 136 20.56 -20.04 -3.21
N LYS A 137 19.69 -21.05 -3.08
CA LYS A 137 20.03 -22.30 -2.38
C LYS A 137 21.16 -23.05 -3.09
N ASP A 138 21.11 -23.12 -4.41
CA ASP A 138 22.13 -23.81 -5.20
C ASP A 138 23.47 -23.08 -5.10
N LEU A 139 23.47 -21.75 -5.18
CA LEU A 139 24.67 -20.94 -4.98
C LEU A 139 25.32 -21.20 -3.61
N LEU A 140 24.51 -21.26 -2.54
CA LEU A 140 25.02 -21.56 -1.20
C LEU A 140 25.62 -22.97 -1.10
N ARG A 141 25.01 -23.97 -1.76
CA ARG A 141 25.56 -25.33 -1.83
C ARG A 141 26.91 -25.34 -2.55
N GLU A 142 27.00 -24.70 -3.70
CA GLU A 142 28.24 -24.62 -4.47
C GLU A 142 29.34 -23.87 -3.69
N GLN A 143 29.00 -22.77 -3.03
CA GLN A 143 29.94 -22.07 -2.14
C GLN A 143 30.47 -22.98 -1.03
N SER A 144 29.60 -23.76 -0.39
CA SER A 144 30.01 -24.73 0.63
C SER A 144 30.96 -25.79 0.08
N ILE A 145 30.72 -26.27 -1.15
CA ILE A 145 31.60 -27.24 -1.81
C ILE A 145 32.97 -26.62 -2.10
N VAL A 146 32.99 -25.39 -2.64
CA VAL A 146 34.24 -24.66 -2.92
C VAL A 146 35.06 -24.49 -1.65
N CYS A 147 34.46 -24.03 -0.55
CA CYS A 147 35.19 -23.88 0.72
C CYS A 147 35.79 -25.21 1.20
N SER A 148 35.05 -26.32 1.11
CA SER A 148 35.56 -27.64 1.47
C SER A 148 36.73 -28.09 0.58
N LEU A 149 36.67 -27.79 -0.72
CA LEU A 149 37.76 -28.10 -1.64
C LEU A 149 39.00 -27.23 -1.38
N GLU A 150 38.82 -25.95 -1.05
CA GLU A 150 39.92 -25.05 -0.69
C GLU A 150 40.64 -25.52 0.58
N GLU A 151 39.90 -25.97 1.59
CA GLU A 151 40.45 -26.60 2.79
C GLU A 151 41.25 -27.86 2.46
N ALA A 152 40.67 -28.78 1.68
CA ALA A 152 41.34 -30.01 1.27
C ALA A 152 42.61 -29.76 0.43
N LEU A 153 42.58 -28.76 -0.45
CA LEU A 153 43.75 -28.33 -1.22
C LEU A 153 44.84 -27.76 -0.32
N SER A 154 44.48 -26.94 0.66
CA SER A 154 45.42 -26.36 1.62
C SER A 154 46.11 -27.45 2.45
N ASP A 155 45.34 -28.45 2.89
CA ASP A 155 45.87 -29.61 3.61
C ASP A 155 46.81 -30.46 2.74
N LEU A 156 46.44 -30.70 1.48
CA LEU A 156 47.28 -31.44 0.55
C LEU A 156 48.59 -30.68 0.28
N GLN A 157 48.53 -29.37 0.08
CA GLN A 157 49.71 -28.52 -0.11
C GLN A 157 50.65 -28.59 1.10
N ARG A 158 50.09 -28.55 2.31
CA ARG A 158 50.85 -28.71 3.56
C ARG A 158 51.55 -30.08 3.63
N HIS A 159 50.82 -31.17 3.39
CA HIS A 159 51.41 -32.51 3.40
C HIS A 159 52.49 -32.70 2.33
N VAL A 160 52.30 -32.16 1.13
CA VAL A 160 53.33 -32.18 0.08
C VAL A 160 54.57 -31.41 0.52
N HIS A 161 54.40 -30.22 1.14
CA HIS A 161 55.53 -29.44 1.66
C HIS A 161 56.31 -30.25 2.71
N GLU A 162 55.62 -30.82 3.71
CA GLU A 162 56.22 -31.64 4.76
C GLU A 162 56.96 -32.87 4.18
N ALA A 163 56.38 -33.55 3.19
CA ALA A 163 56.99 -34.71 2.53
C ALA A 163 58.26 -34.32 1.77
N VAL A 164 58.24 -33.19 1.05
CA VAL A 164 59.42 -32.66 0.34
C VAL A 164 60.53 -32.30 1.32
N GLN A 165 60.22 -31.62 2.42
CA GLN A 165 61.21 -31.28 3.45
C GLN A 165 61.80 -32.52 4.11
N SER A 166 60.95 -33.49 4.45
CA SER A 166 61.39 -34.77 5.01
C SER A 166 62.31 -35.52 4.05
N SER A 167 61.99 -35.56 2.76
CA SER A 167 62.85 -36.19 1.75
C SER A 167 64.19 -35.47 1.60
N ARG A 168 64.21 -34.14 1.64
CA ARG A 168 65.47 -33.35 1.60
C ARG A 168 66.33 -33.64 2.82
N GLN A 169 65.74 -33.67 4.01
CA GLN A 169 66.47 -33.95 5.24
C GLN A 169 67.05 -35.38 5.27
N ARG A 170 66.31 -36.37 4.76
CA ARG A 170 66.82 -37.74 4.58
C ARG A 170 68.01 -37.79 3.63
N ARG A 171 67.92 -37.13 2.46
CA ARG A 171 69.05 -37.06 1.50
C ARG A 171 70.29 -36.40 2.13
N PHE A 172 70.11 -35.30 2.85
CA PHE A 172 71.23 -34.61 3.52
C PHE A 172 71.91 -35.50 4.56
N ARG A 173 71.13 -36.25 5.36
CA ARG A 173 71.69 -37.23 6.31
C ARG A 173 72.43 -38.36 5.62
N GLN A 174 71.90 -38.87 4.50
CA GLN A 174 72.54 -39.95 3.76
C GLN A 174 73.92 -39.55 3.23
N VAL A 175 74.02 -38.37 2.60
CA VAL A 175 75.30 -37.84 2.10
C VAL A 175 76.32 -37.69 3.24
N ASN A 176 75.94 -37.09 4.37
CA ASN A 176 76.86 -36.89 5.49
C ASN A 176 77.32 -38.21 6.15
N CYS A 177 76.46 -39.24 6.18
CA CYS A 177 76.82 -40.55 6.74
C CYS A 177 77.80 -41.31 5.82
N GLU A 178 77.70 -41.16 4.51
CA GLU A 178 78.64 -41.75 3.54
C GLU A 178 80.04 -41.11 3.65
N ASP A 179 80.13 -39.80 3.87
CA ASP A 179 81.41 -39.10 4.06
C ASP A 179 82.12 -39.48 5.37
N THR A 180 81.37 -39.75 6.45
CA THR A 180 81.96 -40.14 7.74
C THR A 180 82.52 -41.57 7.71
N ALA A 181 81.99 -42.45 6.85
CA ALA A 181 82.44 -43.83 6.72
C ALA A 181 83.76 -43.98 5.94
N LEU A 182 84.21 -42.93 5.24
CA LEU A 182 85.44 -42.90 4.44
C LEU A 182 86.63 -42.25 5.16
N ALA A 183 86.46 -41.78 6.40
CA ALA A 183 87.58 -41.28 7.19
C ALA A 183 88.54 -42.44 7.52
N PRO A 184 89.82 -42.40 7.07
CA PRO A 184 90.77 -43.45 7.37
C PRO A 184 90.98 -43.46 8.88
N THR A 185 90.77 -44.60 9.52
CA THR A 185 91.32 -44.87 10.84
C THR A 185 92.84 -44.78 10.71
N GLU A 186 93.40 -43.63 11.08
CA GLU A 186 94.85 -43.50 11.20
C GLU A 186 95.32 -44.55 12.20
N VAL A 187 96.03 -45.51 11.62
CA VAL A 187 96.62 -46.65 12.29
C VAL A 187 97.71 -46.14 13.23
N ASP A 188 97.59 -46.55 14.49
CA ASP A 188 98.64 -46.53 15.51
C ASP A 188 100.03 -46.76 14.89
N ARG A 189 100.92 -45.78 15.06
CA ARG A 189 102.36 -45.98 14.94
C ARG A 189 103.07 -45.30 16.10
N ASN A 190 103.44 -46.17 17.06
CA ASN A 190 104.58 -46.15 17.99
C ASN A 190 105.02 -44.83 18.61
#